data_AF-A0A7H8IFK2-F1
#
_entry.id   AF-A0A7H8IFK2-F1
#
_cell.length_a   1.000
_cell.length_b   1.000
_cell.length_c   1.000
_cell.angle_alpha   90.00
_cell.angle_beta   90.00
_cell.angle_gamma   90.00
#
_symmetry.space_group_name_H-M   'P 1'
#
loop_
_entity.id
_entity.type
_entity.pdbx_description
1 polymer ?
#
loop_
_entity_poly.entity_id
_entity_poly.type
_entity_poly.pdbx_seq_one_letter_code
_entity_poly.pdbx_strand_id
1 'polypeptide(L)'
;MTARYGEDYYESFRTADFGALDTLADKWKAVHEKIKGLDDTIRDEVLKPLRDKGYWEGMAAPYAWAQIDDIQRQATAAAKVVDAVRRSLEDGAGELKAAQKRLHAAVKGFGEEGMYVGPKGRVIVGSACDVRENLSEKDAKKRNAAQRKLNMILRDGFEADQNLAITLMANVGLDIWFNSGKVRTDINHTGSIGTDRFDQLGRELQGLDPDPRKNHLTPRTLLANWAAGTGDDMYHFSQHDPFVEQIRKSESMDKIRSDTMEHWKNGLAQGTLHHRISGKSFMGQVGTYAKDMAGLSGLDNLWGGDTNEAQSLLGSYDVDYVVKGTDPDGKLVVQYTLKNDTDMESFLPGYPKWQEKLNHGSGPGADIKERMVWTERIDPADH
;
A
#
# COMPACT_ATOMS: atom_id res chain seq x y z
N MET A 1 8.13 -12.34 1.89
CA MET A 1 9.49 -11.78 1.98
C MET A 1 9.38 -10.31 1.62
N THR A 2 8.98 -9.47 2.58
CA THR A 2 8.72 -8.04 2.37
C THR A 2 10.06 -7.30 2.38
N ALA A 3 10.53 -6.89 1.21
CA ALA A 3 11.73 -6.08 1.09
C ALA A 3 11.54 -4.80 1.92
N ARG A 4 12.43 -4.55 2.88
CA ARG A 4 12.50 -3.27 3.58
C ARG A 4 13.16 -2.28 2.61
N TYR A 5 12.36 -1.56 1.83
CA TYR A 5 12.80 -0.53 0.88
C TYR A 5 13.48 0.70 1.54
N GLY A 6 13.66 0.74 2.87
CA GLY A 6 14.16 1.93 3.58
C GLY A 6 15.68 2.10 3.64
N GLU A 7 16.45 1.03 3.89
CA GLU A 7 17.90 1.16 4.12
C GLU A 7 18.76 0.74 2.91
N ASP A 8 18.27 -0.19 2.07
CA ASP A 8 19.05 -0.80 1.00
C ASP A 8 18.53 -0.45 -0.42
N TYR A 9 17.51 0.41 -0.51
CA TYR A 9 16.88 0.71 -1.80
C TYR A 9 17.83 1.42 -2.77
N TYR A 10 18.71 2.30 -2.28
CA TYR A 10 19.69 2.96 -3.13
C TYR A 10 20.55 1.96 -3.90
N GLU A 11 21.20 1.01 -3.23
CA GLU A 11 22.05 0.02 -3.91
C GLU A 11 21.23 -0.95 -4.75
N SER A 12 20.07 -1.37 -4.26
CA SER A 12 19.17 -2.27 -4.99
C SER A 12 18.74 -1.63 -6.31
N PHE A 13 18.28 -0.38 -6.29
CA PHE A 13 17.87 0.37 -7.48
C PHE A 13 19.05 0.70 -8.41
N ARG A 14 20.21 1.05 -7.84
CA ARG A 14 21.43 1.36 -8.61
C ARG A 14 21.96 0.16 -9.39
N THR A 15 21.76 -1.06 -8.87
CA THR A 15 22.30 -2.30 -9.47
C THR A 15 21.25 -3.17 -10.16
N ALA A 16 19.97 -2.82 -10.05
CA ALA A 16 18.88 -3.54 -10.70
C ALA A 16 19.06 -3.62 -12.22
N ASP A 17 18.84 -4.82 -12.76
CA ASP A 17 18.80 -5.06 -14.21
C ASP A 17 17.36 -4.94 -14.73
N PHE A 18 17.03 -3.76 -15.25
CA PHE A 18 15.74 -3.51 -15.88
C PHE A 18 15.63 -4.08 -17.31
N GLY A 19 16.69 -4.69 -17.87
CA GLY A 19 16.62 -5.39 -19.16
C GLY A 19 15.74 -6.65 -19.12
N ALA A 20 15.58 -7.25 -17.94
CA ALA A 20 14.64 -8.34 -17.74
C ALA A 20 13.18 -7.92 -18.02
N LEU A 21 12.82 -6.65 -17.77
CA LEU A 21 11.49 -6.12 -18.06
C LEU A 21 11.26 -5.96 -19.57
N ASP A 22 12.26 -5.57 -20.36
CA ASP A 22 12.15 -5.56 -21.83
C ASP A 22 11.93 -6.97 -22.36
N THR A 23 12.69 -7.94 -21.84
CA THR A 23 12.56 -9.35 -22.23
C THR A 23 11.15 -9.86 -21.92
N LEU A 24 10.57 -9.43 -20.79
CA LEU A 24 9.20 -9.76 -20.43
C LEU A 24 8.20 -9.07 -21.38
N ALA A 25 8.40 -7.80 -21.70
CA ALA A 25 7.57 -7.07 -22.66
C ALA A 25 7.57 -7.74 -24.04
N ASP A 26 8.73 -8.17 -24.54
CA ASP A 26 8.86 -8.90 -25.81
C ASP A 26 8.11 -10.24 -25.80
N LYS A 27 8.13 -10.95 -24.66
CA LYS A 27 7.34 -12.18 -24.49
C LYS A 27 5.84 -11.89 -24.55
N TRP A 28 5.37 -10.85 -23.87
CA TRP A 28 3.96 -10.42 -23.94
C TRP A 28 3.56 -9.94 -25.33
N LYS A 29 4.48 -9.28 -26.05
CA LYS A 29 4.29 -8.94 -27.47
C LYS A 29 4.09 -10.18 -28.33
N ALA A 30 4.93 -11.20 -28.17
CA ALA A 30 4.77 -12.46 -28.91
C ALA A 30 3.45 -13.17 -28.59
N VAL A 31 2.96 -13.11 -27.34
CA VAL A 31 1.64 -13.61 -26.97
C VAL A 31 0.55 -12.80 -27.66
N HIS A 32 0.63 -11.47 -27.61
CA HIS A 32 -0.34 -10.58 -28.23
C HIS A 32 -0.49 -10.85 -29.73
N GLU A 33 0.62 -10.94 -30.46
CA GLU A 33 0.59 -11.21 -31.90
C GLU A 33 -0.03 -12.57 -32.25
N LYS A 34 0.02 -13.56 -31.34
CA LYS A 34 -0.61 -14.87 -31.55
C LYS A 34 -2.11 -14.89 -31.29
N ILE A 35 -2.60 -14.04 -30.40
CA ILE A 35 -4.02 -14.03 -30.00
C ILE A 35 -4.80 -12.87 -30.62
N LYS A 36 -4.11 -11.86 -31.14
CA LYS A 36 -4.71 -10.73 -31.82
C LYS A 36 -5.42 -11.21 -33.09
N GLY A 37 -6.70 -10.88 -33.21
CA GLY A 37 -7.53 -11.30 -34.34
C GLY A 37 -8.02 -12.75 -34.23
N LEU A 38 -7.72 -13.46 -33.14
CA LEU A 38 -8.27 -14.81 -32.90
C LEU A 38 -9.80 -14.77 -32.81
N ASP A 39 -10.37 -13.71 -32.25
CA ASP A 39 -11.81 -13.48 -32.21
C ASP A 39 -12.42 -13.33 -33.60
N ASP A 40 -11.74 -12.59 -34.49
CA ASP A 40 -12.12 -12.48 -35.91
C ASP A 40 -12.03 -13.83 -36.61
N THR A 41 -10.93 -14.58 -36.43
CA THR A 41 -10.76 -15.93 -37.00
C THR A 41 -11.84 -16.89 -36.51
N ILE A 42 -12.11 -16.94 -35.20
CA ILE A 42 -13.19 -17.76 -34.63
C ILE A 42 -14.53 -17.36 -35.25
N ARG A 43 -14.82 -16.06 -35.31
CA ARG A 43 -16.07 -15.54 -35.90
C ARG A 43 -16.22 -15.98 -37.35
N ASP A 44 -15.21 -15.73 -38.16
CA ASP A 44 -15.33 -15.75 -39.61
C ASP A 44 -15.12 -17.16 -40.18
N GLU A 45 -14.26 -17.97 -39.55
CA GLU A 45 -13.95 -19.34 -40.02
C GLU A 45 -14.78 -20.43 -39.34
N VAL A 46 -15.21 -20.22 -38.09
CA VAL A 46 -15.94 -21.25 -37.32
C VAL A 46 -17.42 -20.88 -37.22
N LEU A 47 -17.74 -19.70 -36.70
CA LEU A 47 -19.12 -19.37 -36.32
C LEU A 47 -20.00 -18.98 -37.49
N LYS A 48 -19.49 -18.12 -38.37
CA LYS A 48 -20.23 -17.62 -39.53
C LYS A 48 -20.65 -18.77 -40.46
N PRO A 49 -19.79 -19.74 -40.80
CA PRO A 49 -20.23 -20.91 -41.59
C PRO A 49 -21.26 -21.78 -40.89
N LEU A 50 -21.20 -21.93 -39.56
CA LEU A 50 -22.19 -22.71 -38.79
C LEU A 50 -23.56 -22.02 -38.77
N ARG A 51 -23.55 -20.68 -38.66
CA ARG A 51 -24.75 -19.84 -38.64
C ARG A 51 -25.40 -19.73 -40.02
N ASP A 52 -24.61 -19.42 -41.04
CA ASP A 52 -25.10 -19.15 -42.40
C ASP A 52 -25.62 -20.42 -43.10
N LYS A 53 -25.14 -21.60 -42.69
CA LYS A 53 -25.55 -22.89 -43.27
C LYS A 53 -26.69 -23.58 -42.51
N GLY A 54 -27.22 -22.97 -41.45
CA GLY A 54 -28.36 -23.51 -40.67
C GLY A 54 -28.06 -24.82 -39.92
N TYR A 55 -26.79 -25.15 -39.67
CA TYR A 55 -26.42 -26.43 -39.06
C TYR A 55 -26.75 -26.53 -37.56
N TRP A 56 -27.00 -25.40 -36.89
CA TRP A 56 -27.37 -25.32 -35.48
C TRP A 56 -28.72 -24.60 -35.32
N GLU A 57 -29.77 -25.36 -35.60
CA GLU A 57 -31.15 -24.97 -35.35
C GLU A 57 -31.77 -25.92 -34.31
N GLY A 58 -32.48 -25.38 -33.32
CA GLY A 58 -33.10 -26.16 -32.24
C GLY A 58 -33.06 -25.45 -30.87
N MET A 59 -33.73 -26.01 -29.86
CA MET A 59 -33.87 -25.36 -28.54
C MET A 59 -32.53 -25.10 -27.81
N ALA A 60 -31.48 -25.85 -28.13
CA ALA A 60 -30.15 -25.67 -27.54
C ALA A 60 -29.29 -24.60 -28.25
N ALA A 61 -29.66 -24.21 -29.48
CA ALA A 61 -28.85 -23.29 -30.28
C ALA A 61 -28.67 -21.90 -29.62
N PRO A 62 -29.71 -21.25 -29.06
CA PRO A 62 -29.54 -19.95 -28.38
C PRO A 62 -28.54 -19.99 -27.22
N TYR A 63 -28.51 -21.08 -26.46
CA TYR A 63 -27.56 -21.26 -25.36
C TYR A 63 -26.12 -21.44 -25.86
N ALA A 64 -25.92 -22.25 -26.90
CA ALA A 64 -24.61 -22.45 -27.51
C ALA A 64 -24.07 -21.14 -28.11
N TRP A 65 -24.93 -20.32 -28.73
CA TRP A 65 -24.54 -19.01 -29.26
C TRP A 65 -24.11 -18.05 -28.14
N ALA A 66 -24.84 -17.99 -27.02
CA ALA A 66 -24.46 -17.14 -25.90
C ALA A 66 -23.09 -17.52 -25.30
N GLN A 67 -22.78 -18.82 -25.20
CA GLN A 67 -21.47 -19.29 -24.73
C GLN A 67 -20.34 -18.92 -25.70
N ILE A 68 -20.62 -19.00 -27.00
CA ILE A 68 -19.66 -18.64 -28.04
C ILE A 68 -19.38 -17.14 -28.05
N ASP A 69 -20.42 -16.30 -27.96
CA ASP A 69 -20.28 -14.85 -27.86
C ASP A 69 -19.45 -14.48 -26.61
N ASP A 70 -19.63 -15.23 -25.51
CA ASP A 70 -18.82 -15.09 -24.30
C ASP A 70 -17.34 -15.43 -24.57
N ILE A 71 -17.04 -16.55 -25.22
CA ILE A 71 -15.67 -16.94 -25.60
C ILE A 71 -15.02 -15.87 -26.48
N GLN A 72 -15.75 -15.32 -27.46
CA GLN A 72 -15.24 -14.23 -28.29
C GLN A 72 -14.93 -12.99 -27.47
N ARG A 73 -15.85 -12.58 -26.60
CA ARG A 73 -15.64 -11.45 -25.69
C ARG A 73 -14.41 -11.66 -24.81
N GLN A 74 -14.21 -12.87 -24.28
CA GLN A 74 -13.03 -13.22 -23.47
C GLN A 74 -11.75 -13.21 -24.30
N ALA A 75 -11.75 -13.69 -25.55
CA ALA A 75 -10.60 -13.64 -26.44
C ALA A 75 -10.19 -12.19 -26.77
N THR A 76 -11.16 -11.33 -27.09
CA THR A 76 -10.91 -9.89 -27.30
C THR A 76 -10.40 -9.22 -26.02
N ALA A 77 -10.97 -9.54 -24.86
CA ALA A 77 -10.52 -9.01 -23.56
C ALA A 77 -9.09 -9.47 -23.24
N ALA A 78 -8.77 -10.75 -23.47
CA ALA A 78 -7.43 -11.29 -23.30
C ALA A 78 -6.41 -10.55 -24.16
N ALA A 79 -6.69 -10.34 -25.44
CA ALA A 79 -5.81 -9.57 -26.34
C ALA A 79 -5.56 -8.15 -25.82
N LYS A 80 -6.60 -7.47 -25.33
CA LYS A 80 -6.49 -6.13 -24.72
C LYS A 80 -5.64 -6.14 -23.45
N VAL A 81 -5.83 -7.10 -22.55
CA VAL A 81 -5.05 -7.22 -21.31
C VAL A 81 -3.59 -7.49 -21.64
N VAL A 82 -3.30 -8.41 -22.56
CA VAL A 82 -1.94 -8.77 -22.99
C VAL A 82 -1.22 -7.56 -23.60
N ASP A 83 -1.90 -6.78 -24.46
CA ASP A 83 -1.33 -5.55 -25.01
C ASP A 83 -1.12 -4.47 -23.94
N ALA A 84 -2.05 -4.34 -22.99
CA ALA A 84 -1.93 -3.41 -21.88
C ALA A 84 -0.74 -3.75 -20.99
N VAL A 85 -0.57 -5.02 -20.59
CA VAL A 85 0.59 -5.51 -19.83
C VAL A 85 1.90 -5.22 -20.55
N ARG A 86 1.97 -5.53 -21.85
CA ARG A 86 3.14 -5.23 -22.67
C ARG A 86 3.49 -3.75 -22.60
N ARG A 87 2.53 -2.86 -22.86
CA ARG A 87 2.76 -1.41 -22.86
C ARG A 87 3.16 -0.89 -21.47
N SER A 88 2.51 -1.38 -20.41
CA SER A 88 2.89 -1.03 -19.04
C SER A 88 4.33 -1.45 -18.71
N LEU A 89 4.77 -2.63 -19.16
CA LEU A 89 6.15 -3.07 -18.99
C LEU A 89 7.14 -2.20 -19.77
N GLU A 90 6.83 -1.86 -21.02
CA GLU A 90 7.68 -0.98 -21.84
C GLU A 90 7.81 0.41 -21.21
N ASP A 91 6.70 0.99 -20.77
CA ASP A 91 6.62 2.31 -20.13
C ASP A 91 7.38 2.31 -18.80
N GLY A 92 7.07 1.35 -17.91
CA GLY A 92 7.71 1.23 -16.60
C GLY A 92 9.20 0.93 -16.69
N ALA A 93 9.63 0.06 -17.60
CA ALA A 93 11.06 -0.18 -17.84
C ALA A 93 11.77 1.09 -18.33
N GLY A 94 11.11 1.86 -19.21
CA GLY A 94 11.61 3.15 -19.69
C GLY A 94 11.84 4.15 -18.56
N GLU A 95 10.84 4.35 -17.70
CA GLU A 95 10.90 5.27 -16.56
C GLU A 95 11.95 4.85 -15.53
N LEU A 96 12.00 3.56 -15.17
CA LEU A 96 12.98 3.02 -14.22
C LEU A 96 14.42 3.20 -14.73
N LYS A 97 14.68 2.91 -16.00
CA LYS A 97 16.01 3.13 -16.62
C LYS A 97 16.35 4.61 -16.72
N ALA A 98 15.38 5.47 -17.01
CA ALA A 98 15.59 6.92 -17.05
C ALA A 98 15.96 7.45 -15.66
N ALA A 99 15.28 7.01 -14.60
CA ALA A 99 15.60 7.33 -13.21
C ALA A 99 16.98 6.77 -12.80
N GLN A 100 17.30 5.51 -13.16
CA GLN A 100 18.61 4.90 -12.87
C GLN A 100 19.76 5.64 -13.59
N LYS A 101 19.56 6.05 -14.84
CA LYS A 101 20.53 6.88 -15.59
C LYS A 101 20.76 8.22 -14.90
N ARG A 102 19.68 8.88 -14.45
CA ARG A 102 19.76 10.13 -13.67
C ARG A 102 20.51 9.91 -12.35
N LEU A 103 20.30 8.78 -11.69
CA LEU A 103 21.01 8.40 -10.46
C LEU A 103 22.51 8.28 -10.70
N HIS A 104 22.94 7.50 -11.69
CA HIS A 104 24.35 7.33 -12.00
C HIS A 104 25.03 8.66 -12.36
N ALA A 105 24.36 9.50 -13.14
CA ALA A 105 24.85 10.83 -13.48
C ALA A 105 25.00 11.73 -12.24
N ALA A 106 24.01 11.71 -11.33
CA ALA A 106 24.07 12.48 -10.10
C ALA A 106 25.20 12.01 -9.17
N VAL A 107 25.32 10.69 -8.96
CA VAL A 107 26.39 10.10 -8.13
C VAL A 107 27.77 10.44 -8.68
N LYS A 108 27.96 10.38 -10.01
CA LYS A 108 29.21 10.80 -10.65
C LYS A 108 29.51 12.28 -10.39
N GLY A 109 28.52 13.16 -10.57
CA GLY A 109 28.67 14.59 -10.31
C GLY A 109 28.98 14.91 -8.83
N PHE A 110 28.39 14.17 -7.90
CA PHE A 110 28.73 14.28 -6.48
C PHE A 110 30.20 13.91 -6.23
N GLY A 111 30.71 12.88 -6.89
CA GLY A 111 32.12 12.48 -6.86
C GLY A 111 33.07 13.58 -7.34
N GLU A 112 32.75 14.22 -8.47
CA GLU A 112 33.50 15.36 -9.02
C GLU A 112 33.54 16.56 -8.05
N GLU A 113 32.51 16.65 -7.20
CA GLU A 113 32.36 17.67 -6.17
C GLU A 113 32.99 17.30 -4.81
N GLY A 114 33.70 16.17 -4.71
CA GLY A 114 34.35 15.70 -3.49
C GLY A 114 33.38 15.06 -2.48
N MET A 115 32.25 14.53 -2.95
CA MET A 115 31.25 13.84 -2.16
C MET A 115 31.14 12.37 -2.58
N TYR A 116 30.77 11.52 -1.63
CA TYR A 116 30.56 10.10 -1.82
C TYR A 116 29.15 9.71 -1.34
N VAL A 117 28.51 8.75 -2.01
CA VAL A 117 27.22 8.21 -1.58
C VAL A 117 27.47 6.85 -0.93
N GLY A 118 27.16 6.73 0.35
CA GLY A 118 27.25 5.47 1.07
C GLY A 118 26.20 4.44 0.62
N PRO A 119 26.37 3.15 0.98
CA PRO A 119 25.47 2.08 0.56
C PRO A 119 24.01 2.29 0.99
N LYS A 120 23.80 3.04 2.09
CA LYS A 120 22.47 3.43 2.58
C LYS A 120 21.90 4.68 1.90
N GLY A 121 22.45 5.11 0.75
CA GLY A 121 22.00 6.31 0.05
C GLY A 121 22.26 7.62 0.79
N ARG A 122 23.25 7.67 1.70
CA ARG A 122 23.64 8.89 2.41
C ARG A 122 24.79 9.59 1.71
N VAL A 123 24.65 10.89 1.44
CA VAL A 123 25.71 11.72 0.87
C VAL A 123 26.67 12.18 1.97
N ILE A 124 27.95 11.92 1.75
CA ILE A 124 29.06 12.20 2.66
C ILE A 124 30.06 13.10 1.94
N VAL A 125 30.67 14.06 2.64
CA VAL A 125 31.76 14.87 2.09
C VAL A 125 33.09 14.20 2.43
N GLY A 126 33.93 13.99 1.41
CA GLY A 126 35.17 13.20 1.53
C GLY A 126 35.02 11.85 0.85
N SER A 127 35.56 10.80 1.48
CA SER A 127 35.52 9.43 0.95
C SER A 127 34.96 8.45 1.97
N ALA A 128 34.70 7.21 1.55
CA ALA A 128 34.28 6.13 2.46
C ALA A 128 35.28 5.88 3.62
N CYS A 129 36.56 6.23 3.44
CA CYS A 129 37.63 6.03 4.42
C CYS A 129 38.08 7.31 5.13
N ASP A 130 37.58 8.47 4.70
CA ASP A 130 37.95 9.79 5.25
C ASP A 130 36.70 10.67 5.26
N VAL A 131 35.89 10.49 6.30
CA VAL A 131 34.64 11.22 6.52
C VAL A 131 34.94 12.52 7.24
N ARG A 132 34.59 13.65 6.64
CA ARG A 132 34.71 14.96 7.32
C ARG A 132 33.53 15.18 8.26
N GLU A 133 33.76 15.01 9.56
CA GLU A 133 32.72 15.22 10.59
C GLU A 133 32.44 16.72 10.84
N ASN A 134 33.49 17.54 10.88
CA ASN A 134 33.38 18.99 11.07
C ASN A 134 33.28 19.71 9.73
N LEU A 135 32.08 19.75 9.16
CA LEU A 135 31.81 20.44 7.91
C LEU A 135 31.73 21.96 8.10
N SER A 136 32.31 22.71 7.17
CA SER A 136 31.99 24.13 7.03
C SER A 136 30.50 24.30 6.70
N GLU A 137 29.91 25.46 7.02
CA GLU A 137 28.50 25.73 6.67
C GLU A 137 28.24 25.58 5.16
N LYS A 138 29.24 25.95 4.35
CA LYS A 138 29.21 25.80 2.88
C LYS A 138 29.14 24.32 2.47
N ASP A 139 29.98 23.46 3.06
CA ASP A 139 30.00 22.03 2.77
C ASP A 139 28.73 21.33 3.27
N ALA A 140 28.21 21.75 4.42
CA ALA A 140 26.93 21.25 4.94
C ALA A 140 25.76 21.59 4.00
N LYS A 141 25.68 22.84 3.51
CA LYS A 141 24.67 23.26 2.52
C LYS A 141 24.79 22.45 1.22
N LYS A 142 26.01 22.25 0.74
CA LYS A 142 26.30 21.47 -0.48
C LYS A 142 25.86 20.00 -0.32
N ARG A 143 26.28 19.34 0.76
CA ARG A 143 25.85 17.97 1.10
C ARG A 143 24.33 17.85 1.18
N ASN A 144 23.66 18.80 1.86
CA ASN A 144 22.21 18.77 1.99
C ASN A 144 21.50 18.94 0.63
N ALA A 145 22.02 19.79 -0.26
CA ALA A 145 21.51 19.93 -1.62
C ALA A 145 21.68 18.64 -2.44
N ALA A 146 22.85 18.00 -2.34
CA ALA A 146 23.11 16.72 -2.98
C ALA A 146 22.22 15.60 -2.43
N GLN A 147 22.01 15.54 -1.11
CA GLN A 147 21.09 14.58 -0.49
C GLN A 147 19.65 14.77 -0.98
N ARG A 148 19.16 16.02 -1.05
CA ARG A 148 17.83 16.30 -1.60
C ARG A 148 17.70 15.84 -3.05
N LYS A 149 18.71 16.13 -3.89
CA LYS A 149 18.73 15.69 -5.28
C LYS A 149 18.73 14.16 -5.40
N LEU A 150 19.51 13.47 -4.56
CA LEU A 150 19.53 12.01 -4.49
C LEU A 150 18.15 11.44 -4.10
N ASN A 151 17.55 11.98 -3.04
CA ASN A 151 16.23 11.56 -2.55
C ASN A 151 15.15 11.75 -3.61
N MET A 152 15.16 12.88 -4.35
CA MET A 152 14.22 13.10 -5.46
C MET A 152 14.35 12.03 -6.55
N ILE A 153 15.57 11.70 -6.97
CA ILE A 153 15.78 10.69 -8.02
C ILE A 153 15.33 9.30 -7.55
N LEU A 154 15.64 8.94 -6.30
CA LEU A 154 15.20 7.67 -5.72
C LEU A 154 13.69 7.60 -5.60
N ARG A 155 13.05 8.72 -5.24
CA ARG A 155 11.59 8.85 -5.20
C ARG A 155 10.96 8.61 -6.56
N ASP A 156 11.47 9.26 -7.61
CA ASP A 156 10.97 9.05 -8.98
C ASP A 156 11.09 7.57 -9.40
N GLY A 157 12.21 6.91 -9.07
CA GLY A 157 12.38 5.48 -9.33
C GLY A 157 11.41 4.61 -8.54
N PHE A 158 11.14 4.98 -7.29
CA PHE A 158 10.23 4.24 -6.41
C PHE A 158 8.77 4.37 -6.89
N GLU A 159 8.35 5.59 -7.26
CA GLU A 159 7.05 5.85 -7.84
C GLU A 159 6.86 5.04 -9.13
N ALA A 160 7.86 5.01 -10.01
CA ALA A 160 7.80 4.22 -11.24
C ALA A 160 7.64 2.71 -10.96
N ASP A 161 8.38 2.17 -9.98
CA ASP A 161 8.29 0.75 -9.58
C ASP A 161 6.91 0.40 -9.02
N GLN A 162 6.41 1.20 -8.08
CA GLN A 162 5.10 0.97 -7.47
C GLN A 162 3.95 1.14 -8.48
N ASN A 163 4.01 2.19 -9.31
CA ASN A 163 3.01 2.43 -10.33
C ASN A 163 2.99 1.30 -11.37
N LEU A 164 4.17 0.76 -11.74
CA LEU A 164 4.25 -0.42 -12.58
C LEU A 164 3.60 -1.63 -11.92
N ALA A 165 3.95 -1.95 -10.67
CA ALA A 165 3.39 -3.09 -9.94
C ALA A 165 1.85 -3.01 -9.84
N ILE A 166 1.32 -1.85 -9.45
CA ILE A 166 -0.13 -1.62 -9.34
C ILE A 166 -0.81 -1.69 -10.72
N THR A 167 -0.20 -1.13 -11.77
CA THR A 167 -0.76 -1.17 -13.12
C THR A 167 -0.84 -2.60 -13.66
N LEU A 168 0.20 -3.40 -13.45
CA LEU A 168 0.21 -4.81 -13.83
C LEU A 168 -0.86 -5.60 -13.06
N MET A 169 -0.96 -5.39 -11.75
CA MET A 169 -1.99 -6.01 -10.91
C MET A 169 -3.40 -5.56 -11.28
N ALA A 170 -3.60 -4.30 -11.67
CA ALA A 170 -4.90 -3.82 -12.14
C ALA A 170 -5.30 -4.44 -13.49
N ASN A 171 -4.33 -4.72 -14.37
CA ASN A 171 -4.56 -5.31 -15.68
C ASN A 171 -4.78 -6.84 -15.61
N VAL A 172 -4.04 -7.55 -14.76
CA VAL A 172 -3.98 -9.03 -14.74
C VAL A 172 -4.59 -9.65 -13.48
N GLY A 173 -4.77 -8.87 -12.41
CA GLY A 173 -4.97 -9.38 -11.05
C GLY A 173 -6.35 -9.98 -10.76
N LEU A 174 -6.87 -9.65 -9.57
CA LEU A 174 -7.88 -10.35 -8.76
C LEU A 174 -9.18 -10.86 -9.43
N ASP A 175 -9.43 -10.51 -10.69
CA ASP A 175 -10.65 -10.89 -11.38
C ASP A 175 -10.49 -12.28 -12.01
N ILE A 176 -11.52 -13.12 -11.90
CA ILE A 176 -11.51 -14.52 -12.39
C ILE A 176 -11.44 -14.61 -13.93
N TRP A 177 -11.75 -13.50 -14.61
CA TRP A 177 -11.79 -13.39 -16.07
C TRP A 177 -10.87 -12.26 -16.53
N PHE A 178 -10.41 -12.31 -17.79
CA PHE A 178 -9.66 -11.20 -18.37
C PHE A 178 -10.44 -9.90 -18.19
N ASN A 179 -9.80 -8.92 -17.54
CA ASN A 179 -10.46 -7.71 -17.08
C ASN A 179 -11.25 -7.05 -18.23
N SER A 180 -12.57 -7.16 -18.18
CA SER A 180 -13.48 -6.57 -19.17
C SER A 180 -13.68 -5.06 -18.94
N GLY A 181 -13.11 -4.52 -17.86
CA GLY A 181 -13.09 -3.10 -17.54
C GLY A 181 -12.04 -2.33 -18.33
N LYS A 182 -11.74 -1.11 -17.88
CA LYS A 182 -10.75 -0.22 -18.51
C LYS A 182 -9.34 -0.73 -18.20
N VAL A 183 -8.70 -1.35 -19.19
CA VAL A 183 -7.27 -1.71 -19.13
C VAL A 183 -6.39 -0.46 -19.17
N ARG A 184 -5.21 -0.54 -18.56
CA ARG A 184 -4.27 0.56 -18.41
C ARG A 184 -3.02 0.30 -19.22
N THR A 185 -2.61 1.26 -20.04
CA THR A 185 -1.47 1.10 -20.95
C THR A 185 -0.25 1.88 -20.52
N ASP A 186 -0.36 2.69 -19.47
CA ASP A 186 0.70 3.54 -18.94
C ASP A 186 0.69 3.49 -17.41
N ILE A 187 1.83 3.78 -16.80
CA ILE A 187 2.00 3.72 -15.34
C ILE A 187 1.65 5.05 -14.64
N ASN A 188 1.48 6.14 -15.39
CA ASN A 188 1.31 7.49 -14.84
C ASN A 188 -0.15 7.84 -14.49
N HIS A 189 -1.13 7.01 -14.82
CA HIS A 189 -2.56 7.28 -14.57
C HIS A 189 -3.22 6.38 -13.50
N THR A 190 -2.47 5.98 -12.46
CA THR A 190 -2.98 5.19 -11.31
C THR A 190 -4.08 5.91 -10.51
N GLY A 191 -4.18 7.25 -10.59
CA GLY A 191 -5.21 8.05 -9.88
C GLY A 191 -6.67 7.76 -10.23
N SER A 192 -6.94 7.05 -11.33
CA SER A 192 -8.29 6.59 -11.66
C SER A 192 -8.64 5.23 -11.05
N ILE A 193 -7.72 4.59 -10.32
CA ILE A 193 -8.03 3.43 -9.47
C ILE A 193 -8.69 3.97 -8.19
N GLY A 194 -9.85 3.45 -7.82
CA GLY A 194 -10.50 3.82 -6.56
C GLY A 194 -9.69 3.31 -5.35
N THR A 195 -9.74 4.01 -4.22
CA THR A 195 -8.98 3.65 -3.00
C THR A 195 -9.22 2.20 -2.56
N ASP A 196 -10.46 1.70 -2.65
CA ASP A 196 -10.78 0.33 -2.25
C ASP A 196 -10.13 -0.70 -3.17
N ARG A 197 -10.15 -0.47 -4.50
CA ARG A 197 -9.44 -1.34 -5.44
C ARG A 197 -7.94 -1.27 -5.20
N PHE A 198 -7.42 -0.08 -4.89
CA PHE A 198 -6.01 0.09 -4.56
C PHE A 198 -5.63 -0.71 -3.30
N ASP A 199 -6.47 -0.69 -2.26
CA ASP A 199 -6.29 -1.50 -1.04
C ASP A 199 -6.27 -3.00 -1.35
N GLN A 200 -7.25 -3.50 -2.12
CA GLN A 200 -7.30 -4.89 -2.56
C GLN A 200 -6.00 -5.33 -3.26
N LEU A 201 -5.55 -4.56 -4.26
CA LEU A 201 -4.32 -4.86 -5.00
C LEU A 201 -3.08 -4.78 -4.09
N GLY A 202 -3.03 -3.79 -3.20
CA GLY A 202 -1.94 -3.59 -2.25
C GLY A 202 -1.83 -4.73 -1.24
N ARG A 203 -2.96 -5.29 -0.80
CA ARG A 203 -3.03 -6.45 0.10
C ARG A 203 -2.59 -7.74 -0.57
N GLU A 204 -3.06 -7.99 -1.79
CA GLU A 204 -2.63 -9.13 -2.58
C GLU A 204 -1.11 -9.14 -2.80
N LEU A 205 -0.52 -7.98 -3.13
CA LEU A 205 0.93 -7.83 -3.25
C LEU A 205 1.70 -8.13 -1.96
N GLN A 206 1.05 -8.05 -0.81
CA GLN A 206 1.62 -8.41 0.49
C GLN A 206 1.32 -9.86 0.92
N GLY A 207 0.63 -10.63 0.07
CA GLY A 207 0.16 -11.98 0.39
C GLY A 207 -0.93 -11.99 1.46
N LEU A 208 -1.71 -10.90 1.56
CA LEU A 208 -2.88 -10.80 2.42
C LEU A 208 -4.15 -11.08 1.61
N ASP A 209 -5.20 -11.54 2.28
CA ASP A 209 -6.53 -11.67 1.68
C ASP A 209 -6.97 -10.31 1.11
N PRO A 210 -7.19 -10.20 -0.22
CA PRO A 210 -7.64 -8.96 -0.86
C PRO A 210 -9.08 -8.60 -0.49
N ASP A 211 -9.92 -9.59 -0.18
CA ASP A 211 -11.34 -9.43 0.15
C ASP A 211 -11.65 -10.05 1.52
N PRO A 212 -11.05 -9.52 2.61
CA PRO A 212 -11.26 -10.08 3.93
C PRO A 212 -12.74 -10.05 4.30
N ARG A 213 -13.15 -11.04 5.09
CA ARG A 213 -14.44 -10.95 5.77
C ARG A 213 -14.45 -9.73 6.67
N LYS A 214 -15.50 -8.92 6.54
CA LYS A 214 -15.70 -7.75 7.39
C LYS A 214 -15.74 -8.17 8.85
N ASN A 215 -14.95 -7.47 9.65
CA ASN A 215 -14.99 -7.60 11.09
C ASN A 215 -15.88 -6.49 11.65
N HIS A 216 -17.06 -6.88 12.14
CA HIS A 216 -18.06 -5.96 12.67
C HIS A 216 -17.81 -5.56 14.13
N LEU A 217 -16.71 -6.04 14.74
CA LEU A 217 -16.36 -5.66 16.10
C LEU A 217 -16.01 -4.18 16.15
N THR A 218 -16.68 -3.49 17.07
CA THR A 218 -16.33 -2.12 17.45
C THR A 218 -15.29 -2.15 18.58
N PRO A 219 -14.57 -1.05 18.85
CA PRO A 219 -13.71 -0.95 20.03
C PRO A 219 -14.42 -1.36 21.34
N ARG A 220 -15.70 -1.00 21.47
CA ARG A 220 -16.55 -1.36 22.62
C ARG A 220 -16.78 -2.87 22.74
N THR A 221 -17.10 -3.52 21.62
CA THR A 221 -17.32 -4.96 21.59
C THR A 221 -16.03 -5.70 21.89
N LEU A 222 -14.90 -5.22 21.37
CA LEU A 222 -13.60 -5.81 21.64
C LEU A 222 -13.23 -5.71 23.12
N LEU A 223 -13.44 -4.55 23.75
CA LEU A 223 -13.24 -4.39 25.19
C LEU A 223 -14.11 -5.34 26.01
N ALA A 224 -15.40 -5.43 25.67
CA ALA A 224 -16.33 -6.29 26.40
C ALA A 224 -15.92 -7.77 26.27
N ASN A 225 -15.51 -8.17 25.06
CA ASN A 225 -15.00 -9.50 24.77
C ASN A 225 -13.72 -9.82 25.57
N TRP A 226 -12.76 -8.90 25.56
CA TRP A 226 -11.53 -9.00 26.35
C TRP A 226 -11.82 -9.13 27.86
N ALA A 227 -12.68 -8.26 28.41
CA ALA A 227 -13.04 -8.27 29.83
C ALA A 227 -13.82 -9.53 30.22
N ALA A 228 -14.61 -10.10 29.31
CA ALA A 228 -15.33 -11.35 29.53
C ALA A 228 -14.46 -12.60 29.26
N GLY A 229 -13.30 -12.44 28.63
CA GLY A 229 -12.46 -13.57 28.20
C GLY A 229 -13.09 -14.38 27.07
N THR A 230 -13.90 -13.71 26.22
CA THR A 230 -14.62 -14.32 25.11
C THR A 230 -14.13 -13.74 23.79
N GLY A 231 -14.09 -14.54 22.74
CA GLY A 231 -13.64 -14.10 21.41
C GLY A 231 -12.32 -14.75 21.01
N ASP A 232 -11.72 -14.25 19.93
CA ASP A 232 -10.45 -14.76 19.40
C ASP A 232 -9.25 -14.09 20.10
N ASP A 233 -8.10 -14.74 20.08
CA ASP A 233 -6.84 -14.17 20.59
C ASP A 233 -6.16 -13.26 19.55
N MET A 234 -6.58 -13.36 18.29
CA MET A 234 -6.05 -12.58 17.17
C MET A 234 -7.19 -12.03 16.31
N TYR A 235 -7.23 -10.71 16.16
CA TYR A 235 -8.19 -9.98 15.36
C TYR A 235 -7.51 -9.35 14.15
N HIS A 236 -8.16 -9.51 13.00
CA HIS A 236 -7.80 -8.83 11.78
C HIS A 236 -8.88 -7.81 11.43
N PHE A 237 -8.44 -6.59 11.11
CA PHE A 237 -9.31 -5.51 10.66
C PHE A 237 -8.81 -4.92 9.34
N SER A 238 -9.75 -4.39 8.58
CA SER A 238 -9.60 -3.92 7.21
C SER A 238 -10.24 -2.54 7.02
N GLN A 239 -9.99 -1.92 5.86
CA GLN A 239 -10.37 -0.53 5.53
C GLN A 239 -11.83 -0.13 5.83
N HIS A 240 -12.77 -1.08 5.76
CA HIS A 240 -14.21 -0.84 5.96
C HIS A 240 -14.75 -1.39 7.28
N ASP A 241 -13.86 -1.83 8.18
CA ASP A 241 -14.27 -2.29 9.48
C ASP A 241 -14.48 -1.07 10.41
N PRO A 242 -15.53 -1.07 11.26
CA PRO A 242 -15.87 0.09 12.09
C PRO A 242 -14.71 0.57 12.97
N PHE A 243 -13.88 -0.35 13.46
CA PHE A 243 -12.69 -0.01 14.24
C PHE A 243 -11.73 0.85 13.42
N VAL A 244 -11.38 0.40 12.22
CA VAL A 244 -10.44 1.09 11.33
C VAL A 244 -11.00 2.45 10.89
N GLU A 245 -12.29 2.54 10.58
CA GLU A 245 -12.92 3.82 10.24
C GLU A 245 -12.81 4.85 11.37
N GLN A 246 -12.92 4.44 12.63
CA GLN A 246 -12.72 5.33 13.79
C GLN A 246 -11.25 5.77 13.92
N ILE A 247 -10.29 4.85 13.80
CA ILE A 247 -8.85 5.20 13.86
C ILE A 247 -8.51 6.22 12.79
N ARG A 248 -8.98 6.00 11.56
CA ARG A 248 -8.73 6.90 10.42
C ARG A 248 -9.24 8.31 10.69
N LYS A 249 -10.31 8.49 11.47
CA LYS A 249 -10.85 9.81 11.82
C LYS A 249 -10.22 10.41 13.08
N SER A 250 -9.36 9.68 13.78
CA SER A 250 -8.78 10.13 15.05
C SER A 250 -7.74 11.23 14.87
N GLU A 251 -7.61 12.10 15.86
CA GLU A 251 -6.58 13.17 15.90
C GLU A 251 -5.16 12.59 15.82
N SER A 252 -4.93 11.39 16.37
CA SER A 252 -3.63 10.73 16.28
C SER A 252 -3.17 10.48 14.84
N MET A 253 -4.12 10.23 13.93
CA MET A 253 -3.80 10.00 12.53
C MET A 253 -3.37 11.27 11.78
N ASP A 254 -3.78 12.46 12.21
CA ASP A 254 -3.37 13.71 11.55
C ASP A 254 -1.86 13.94 11.68
N LYS A 255 -1.31 13.63 12.86
CA LYS A 255 0.14 13.65 13.07
C LYS A 255 0.83 12.55 12.26
N ILE A 256 0.28 11.33 12.26
CA ILE A 256 0.85 10.21 11.48
C ILE A 256 0.90 10.55 9.98
N ARG A 257 -0.14 11.19 9.42
CA ARG A 257 -0.17 11.66 8.04
C ARG A 257 0.89 12.72 7.79
N SER A 258 1.00 13.71 8.67
CA SER A 258 1.99 14.79 8.58
C SER A 258 3.42 14.23 8.60
N ASP A 259 3.72 13.34 9.55
CA ASP A 259 5.03 12.69 9.69
C ASP A 259 5.33 11.78 8.48
N THR A 260 4.31 11.08 7.95
CA THR A 260 4.41 10.29 6.71
C THR A 260 4.80 11.17 5.52
N MET A 261 4.15 12.33 5.38
CA MET A 261 4.44 13.30 4.32
C MET A 261 5.85 13.88 4.45
N GLU A 262 6.29 14.20 5.68
CA GLU A 262 7.66 14.66 5.93
C GLU A 262 8.69 13.58 5.58
N HIS A 263 8.49 12.35 6.04
CA HIS A 263 9.33 11.22 5.69
C HIS A 263 9.40 11.01 4.17
N TRP A 264 8.28 11.09 3.48
CA TRP A 264 8.21 11.00 2.02
C TRP A 264 8.99 12.12 1.32
N LYS A 265 8.82 13.37 1.75
CA LYS A 265 9.62 14.53 1.27
C LYS A 265 11.12 14.31 1.50
N ASN A 266 11.49 13.58 2.56
CA ASN A 266 12.85 13.18 2.87
C ASN A 266 13.33 11.90 2.16
N GLY A 267 12.55 11.34 1.23
CA GLY A 267 12.92 10.18 0.42
C GLY A 267 12.66 8.82 1.09
N LEU A 268 11.92 8.78 2.20
CA LEU A 268 11.55 7.55 2.89
C LEU A 268 10.16 7.09 2.43
N ALA A 269 10.13 6.09 1.56
CA ALA A 269 8.90 5.50 1.03
C ALA A 269 8.17 4.57 2.01
N GLN A 270 8.83 4.19 3.11
CA GLN A 270 8.27 3.32 4.13
C GLN A 270 8.94 3.62 5.47
N GLY A 271 8.25 3.31 6.56
CA GLY A 271 8.77 3.49 7.91
C GLY A 271 7.75 3.07 8.96
N THR A 272 8.12 3.30 10.22
CA THR A 272 7.26 3.10 11.37
C THR A 272 7.10 4.44 12.08
N LEU A 273 5.86 4.80 12.38
CA LEU A 273 5.49 6.02 13.09
C LEU A 273 4.87 5.64 14.43
N HIS A 274 5.14 6.44 15.45
CA HIS A 274 4.77 6.14 16.83
C HIS A 274 3.76 7.17 17.31
N HIS A 275 2.56 6.71 17.69
CA HIS A 275 1.65 7.51 18.49
C HIS A 275 1.91 7.24 19.98
N ARG A 276 2.19 8.30 20.75
CA ARG A 276 2.33 8.21 22.20
C ARG A 276 1.38 9.19 22.88
N ILE A 277 0.68 8.73 23.91
CA ILE A 277 -0.21 9.55 24.75
C ILE A 277 0.59 10.43 25.76
N SER A 278 1.92 10.45 25.68
CA SER A 278 2.79 11.10 26.67
C SER A 278 2.53 12.61 26.81
N GLY A 279 2.17 13.04 28.03
CA GLY A 279 1.95 14.44 28.41
C GLY A 279 0.79 14.67 29.39
N LYS A 280 -0.14 13.72 29.50
CA LYS A 280 -1.22 13.74 30.50
C LYS A 280 -0.76 13.01 31.76
N SER A 281 -1.02 13.56 32.94
CA SER A 281 -0.83 12.85 34.22
C SER A 281 -1.65 11.55 34.21
N PHE A 282 -1.28 10.56 35.04
CA PHE A 282 -2.04 9.31 35.20
C PHE A 282 -3.56 9.56 35.34
N MET A 283 -3.95 10.56 36.15
CA MET A 283 -5.35 10.97 36.31
C MET A 283 -5.94 11.61 35.03
N GLY A 284 -5.14 12.29 34.22
CA GLY A 284 -5.55 12.83 32.92
C GLY A 284 -5.71 11.77 31.83
N GLN A 285 -4.94 10.68 31.88
CA GLN A 285 -5.12 9.52 31.00
C GLN A 285 -6.37 8.74 31.39
N VAL A 286 -6.52 8.41 32.68
CA VAL A 286 -7.74 7.78 33.21
C VAL A 286 -8.98 8.66 32.98
N GLY A 287 -8.85 9.99 33.11
CA GLY A 287 -9.95 10.92 32.83
C GLY A 287 -10.28 11.08 31.34
N THR A 288 -9.31 10.96 30.44
CA THR A 288 -9.56 10.94 28.98
C THR A 288 -10.23 9.63 28.60
N TYR A 289 -9.67 8.50 29.05
CA TYR A 289 -10.26 7.18 28.87
C TYR A 289 -11.69 7.13 29.44
N ALA A 290 -11.91 7.55 30.69
CA ALA A 290 -13.21 7.57 31.31
C ALA A 290 -14.17 8.58 30.67
N LYS A 291 -13.72 9.65 30.00
CA LYS A 291 -14.58 10.60 29.28
C LYS A 291 -14.98 10.06 27.90
N ASP A 292 -14.02 9.52 27.16
CA ASP A 292 -14.24 8.88 25.86
C ASP A 292 -15.12 7.64 26.03
N MET A 293 -14.95 6.93 27.15
CA MET A 293 -15.80 5.83 27.57
C MET A 293 -17.06 6.30 28.33
N ALA A 294 -17.14 7.46 28.96
CA ALA A 294 -18.40 7.97 29.53
C ALA A 294 -19.38 8.41 28.43
N GLY A 295 -18.89 8.69 27.22
CA GLY A 295 -19.69 8.73 25.99
C GLY A 295 -20.48 7.43 25.70
N LEU A 296 -20.28 6.36 26.49
CA LEU A 296 -21.06 5.12 26.49
C LEU A 296 -22.48 5.26 27.08
N SER A 297 -22.79 6.29 27.88
CA SER A 297 -24.13 6.41 28.51
C SER A 297 -25.14 7.24 27.73
N GLY A 298 -24.75 7.83 26.59
CA GLY A 298 -25.60 8.68 25.76
C GLY A 298 -26.23 7.91 24.58
N LEU A 299 -27.56 7.94 24.48
CA LEU A 299 -28.36 7.39 23.37
C LEU A 299 -28.03 8.00 21.99
N ASP A 300 -27.27 9.09 21.93
CA ASP A 300 -26.97 9.82 20.69
C ASP A 300 -25.83 9.19 19.85
N ASN A 301 -25.05 8.25 20.40
CA ASN A 301 -23.88 7.68 19.72
C ASN A 301 -24.12 6.33 19.03
N LEU A 302 -25.37 5.86 18.91
CA LEU A 302 -25.68 4.59 18.26
C LEU A 302 -25.43 4.57 16.73
N TRP A 303 -25.16 5.74 16.12
CA TRP A 303 -25.09 5.90 14.66
C TRP A 303 -23.94 6.80 14.17
N GLY A 304 -22.74 6.68 14.77
CA GLY A 304 -21.51 7.23 14.19
C GLY A 304 -21.03 8.58 14.73
N GLY A 305 -20.94 8.71 16.06
CA GLY A 305 -20.34 9.90 16.69
C GLY A 305 -18.81 9.93 16.62
N ASP A 306 -18.25 11.15 16.48
CA ASP A 306 -16.81 11.51 16.59
C ASP A 306 -16.24 11.12 17.95
N THR A 307 -15.91 9.85 18.12
CA THR A 307 -15.38 9.34 19.38
C THR A 307 -13.98 8.78 19.14
N ASN A 308 -13.01 9.27 19.91
CA ASN A 308 -11.63 8.77 19.96
C ASN A 308 -11.55 7.38 20.63
N GLU A 309 -12.62 6.58 20.60
CA GLU A 309 -12.74 5.28 21.28
C GLU A 309 -11.65 4.31 20.81
N ALA A 310 -11.45 4.19 19.51
CA ALA A 310 -10.41 3.34 18.94
C ALA A 310 -9.00 3.76 19.37
N GLN A 311 -8.69 5.07 19.36
CA GLN A 311 -7.40 5.59 19.82
C GLN A 311 -7.21 5.36 21.32
N SER A 312 -8.25 5.60 22.12
CA SER A 312 -8.22 5.41 23.58
C SER A 312 -8.14 3.95 23.98
N LEU A 313 -8.67 3.02 23.16
CA LEU A 313 -8.51 1.58 23.35
C LEU A 313 -7.07 1.11 23.08
N LEU A 314 -6.51 1.55 21.95
CA LEU A 314 -5.17 1.16 21.53
C LEU A 314 -4.07 1.82 22.37
N GLY A 315 -4.38 2.95 23.02
CA GLY A 315 -3.41 3.66 23.84
C GLY A 315 -2.27 4.23 22.99
N SER A 316 -1.02 3.84 23.31
CA SER A 316 0.13 4.17 22.47
C SER A 316 0.37 3.04 21.49
N TYR A 317 0.46 3.34 20.21
CA TYR A 317 0.56 2.33 19.16
C TYR A 317 1.53 2.75 18.06
N ASP A 318 2.02 1.74 17.35
CA ASP A 318 2.93 1.88 16.24
C ASP A 318 2.21 1.60 14.93
N VAL A 319 2.44 2.46 13.94
CA VAL A 319 1.89 2.30 12.59
C VAL A 319 3.03 2.19 11.60
N ASP A 320 3.14 1.03 10.97
CA ASP A 320 3.97 0.85 9.79
C ASP A 320 3.26 1.50 8.60
N TYR A 321 3.98 2.24 7.77
CA TYR A 321 3.45 2.80 6.53
C TYR A 321 4.30 2.39 5.34
N VAL A 322 3.65 2.23 4.20
CA VAL A 322 4.28 2.03 2.89
C VAL A 322 3.57 2.93 1.89
N VAL A 323 4.31 3.87 1.31
CA VAL A 323 3.87 4.66 0.16
C VAL A 323 3.73 3.71 -1.02
N LYS A 324 2.58 3.77 -1.69
CA LYS A 324 2.26 2.92 -2.84
C LYS A 324 2.23 3.68 -4.15
N GLY A 325 2.36 4.99 -4.12
CA GLY A 325 2.41 5.82 -5.31
C GLY A 325 1.93 7.23 -5.02
N THR A 326 2.03 8.06 -6.05
CA THR A 326 1.57 9.44 -6.04
C THR A 326 0.61 9.61 -7.21
N ASP A 327 -0.59 10.09 -6.95
CA ASP A 327 -1.57 10.41 -7.99
C ASP A 327 -1.11 11.65 -8.79
N PRO A 328 -1.59 11.86 -10.03
CA PRO A 328 -1.18 13.00 -10.87
C PRO A 328 -1.46 14.39 -10.25
N ASP A 329 -2.41 14.48 -9.32
CA ASP A 329 -2.74 15.69 -8.58
C ASP A 329 -1.82 15.89 -7.34
N GLY A 330 -0.86 15.01 -7.13
CA GLY A 330 0.12 15.06 -6.05
C GLY A 330 -0.31 14.32 -4.78
N LYS A 331 -1.50 13.72 -4.75
CA LYS A 331 -1.96 12.95 -3.58
C LYS A 331 -1.11 11.72 -3.36
N LEU A 332 -0.72 11.49 -2.12
CA LEU A 332 0.08 10.33 -1.74
C LEU A 332 -0.84 9.16 -1.40
N VAL A 333 -0.67 8.03 -2.08
CA VAL A 333 -1.39 6.80 -1.74
C VAL A 333 -0.53 6.02 -0.74
N VAL A 334 -1.05 5.80 0.46
CA VAL A 334 -0.31 5.17 1.56
C VAL A 334 -1.12 4.02 2.13
N GLN A 335 -0.48 2.87 2.29
CA GLN A 335 -1.04 1.76 3.05
C GLN A 335 -0.42 1.75 4.44
N TYR A 336 -1.28 1.75 5.45
CA TYR A 336 -0.90 1.66 6.85
C TYR A 336 -1.14 0.24 7.37
N THR A 337 -0.27 -0.21 8.26
CA THR A 337 -0.42 -1.44 9.01
C THR A 337 -0.15 -1.15 10.48
N LEU A 338 -1.19 -1.23 11.28
CA LEU A 338 -1.10 -1.15 12.73
C LEU A 338 -1.05 -2.57 13.28
N LYS A 339 -0.04 -2.84 14.10
CA LYS A 339 0.09 -4.08 14.86
C LYS A 339 0.10 -3.70 16.32
N ASN A 340 -0.91 -4.17 17.04
CA ASN A 340 -1.04 -3.90 18.46
C ASN A 340 -1.14 -5.22 19.21
N ASP A 341 -0.35 -5.36 20.26
CA ASP A 341 -0.52 -6.42 21.25
C ASP A 341 -1.17 -5.72 22.45
N THR A 342 -2.48 -5.86 22.61
CA THR A 342 -3.19 -5.24 23.74
C THR A 342 -3.14 -6.17 24.93
N ASP A 343 -2.54 -5.67 26.00
CA ASP A 343 -2.41 -6.31 27.31
C ASP A 343 -3.17 -5.53 28.40
N MET A 344 -3.11 -6.00 29.65
CA MET A 344 -3.75 -5.30 30.77
C MET A 344 -3.20 -3.87 31.01
N GLU A 345 -1.95 -3.59 30.65
CA GLU A 345 -1.36 -2.26 30.78
C GLU A 345 -1.95 -1.27 29.76
N SER A 346 -2.24 -1.77 28.55
CA SER A 346 -2.84 -1.01 27.46
C SER A 346 -4.30 -0.61 27.76
N PHE A 347 -5.08 -1.50 28.37
CA PHE A 347 -6.48 -1.25 28.71
C PHE A 347 -6.71 -0.45 30.02
N LEU A 348 -5.75 -0.42 30.94
CA LEU A 348 -5.87 0.26 32.23
C LEU A 348 -4.64 1.16 32.48
N PRO A 349 -4.65 2.41 31.98
CA PRO A 349 -3.52 3.32 32.08
C PRO A 349 -3.05 3.48 33.53
N GLY A 350 -1.80 3.07 33.79
CA GLY A 350 -1.08 3.05 35.08
C GLY A 350 -1.46 1.93 36.05
N TYR A 351 -1.77 0.77 35.47
CA TYR A 351 -1.67 -0.52 36.14
C TYR A 351 -0.29 -0.69 36.83
N PRO A 352 -0.23 -1.08 38.11
CA PRO A 352 1.03 -1.35 38.79
C PRO A 352 1.81 -2.51 38.13
N LYS A 353 3.11 -2.30 37.83
CA LYS A 353 3.99 -3.31 37.18
C LYS A 353 3.98 -4.71 37.81
N TRP A 354 3.66 -4.83 39.11
CA TRP A 354 3.59 -6.15 39.76
C TRP A 354 2.41 -7.01 39.27
N GLN A 355 1.44 -6.41 38.59
CA GLN A 355 0.29 -7.07 37.97
C GLN A 355 0.51 -7.47 36.50
N GLU A 356 1.68 -7.19 35.89
CA GLU A 356 2.12 -7.84 34.62
C GLU A 356 2.08 -9.38 34.74
N LYS A 357 2.18 -9.91 35.97
CA LYS A 357 2.03 -11.34 36.28
C LYS A 357 0.59 -11.87 36.10
N LEU A 358 -0.38 -11.00 35.85
CA LEU A 358 -1.76 -11.37 35.53
C LEU A 358 -1.99 -11.43 34.02
N ASN A 359 -1.04 -11.00 33.18
CA ASN A 359 -1.11 -11.28 31.74
C ASN A 359 -1.03 -12.80 31.56
N HIS A 360 -2.07 -13.35 30.95
CA HIS A 360 -2.24 -14.79 30.74
C HIS A 360 -2.78 -15.02 29.33
N GLY A 361 -2.29 -16.07 28.66
CA GLY A 361 -2.61 -16.33 27.26
C GLY A 361 -4.02 -16.86 26.98
N SER A 362 -4.94 -16.85 27.96
CA SER A 362 -6.34 -17.23 27.77
C SER A 362 -7.22 -16.76 28.94
N GLY A 363 -8.49 -16.44 28.67
CA GLY A 363 -9.48 -16.06 29.70
C GLY A 363 -9.65 -14.54 29.87
N PRO A 364 -10.44 -14.10 30.87
CA PRO A 364 -10.76 -12.68 31.08
C PRO A 364 -9.51 -11.82 31.27
N GLY A 365 -9.29 -10.85 30.38
CA GLY A 365 -8.11 -9.99 30.43
C GLY A 365 -6.88 -10.53 29.69
N ALA A 366 -7.03 -11.60 28.90
CA ALA A 366 -5.92 -12.19 28.15
C ALA A 366 -5.38 -11.27 27.05
N ASP A 367 -4.11 -11.47 26.70
CA ASP A 367 -3.45 -10.71 25.65
C ASP A 367 -4.16 -10.94 24.32
N ILE A 368 -4.59 -9.85 23.67
CA ILE A 368 -5.21 -9.90 22.34
C ILE A 368 -4.28 -9.23 21.33
N LYS A 369 -4.20 -9.81 20.13
CA LYS A 369 -3.40 -9.26 19.04
C LYS A 369 -4.30 -8.68 17.98
N GLU A 370 -4.07 -7.43 17.62
CA GLU A 370 -4.84 -6.75 16.59
C GLU A 370 -3.92 -6.39 15.44
N ARG A 371 -4.34 -6.75 14.23
CA ARG A 371 -3.68 -6.31 13.00
C ARG A 371 -4.69 -5.59 12.13
N MET A 372 -4.42 -4.32 11.88
CA MET A 372 -5.29 -3.45 11.09
C MET A 372 -4.55 -2.98 9.85
N VAL A 373 -5.15 -3.15 8.68
CA VAL A 373 -4.56 -2.74 7.40
C VAL A 373 -5.57 -1.91 6.63
N TRP A 374 -5.14 -0.74 6.16
CA TRP A 374 -5.98 0.15 5.34
C TRP A 374 -5.15 1.03 4.43
N THR A 375 -5.80 1.57 3.40
CA THR A 375 -5.18 2.48 2.45
C THR A 375 -5.84 3.86 2.51
N GLU A 376 -5.02 4.91 2.44
CA GLU A 376 -5.46 6.30 2.39
C GLU A 376 -4.85 7.04 1.20
N ARG A 377 -5.55 8.09 0.77
CA ARG A 377 -5.04 9.13 -0.11
C ARG A 377 -4.85 10.39 0.72
N ILE A 378 -3.61 10.80 0.91
CA ILE A 378 -3.24 11.98 1.69
C ILE A 378 -3.06 13.15 0.73
N ASP A 379 -3.78 14.23 0.96
CA ASP A 379 -3.61 15.47 0.19
C ASP A 379 -2.43 16.28 0.76
N PRO A 380 -1.43 16.66 -0.05
CA PRO A 380 -0.36 17.54 0.39
C PRO A 380 -0.84 18.94 0.80
N ALA A 381 -2.05 19.36 0.40
CA ALA A 381 -2.62 20.63 0.81
C ALA A 381 -3.11 20.62 2.28
N ASP A 382 -3.38 19.43 2.83
CA ASP A 382 -3.89 19.27 4.19
C ASP A 382 -2.76 19.26 5.24
N HIS A 383 -1.47 19.22 4.82
CA HIS A 383 -0.28 19.01 5.67
C HIS A 383 1.00 19.71 5.16
#